data_AF-A0A1G7L895-F1
#
_entry.id   AF-A0A1G7L895-F1
#
_cell.length_a   1.000
_cell.length_b   1.000
_cell.length_c   1.000
_cell.angle_alpha   90.00
_cell.angle_beta   90.00
_cell.angle_gamma   90.00
#
_symmetry.space_group_name_H-M   'P 1'
#
loop_
_entity.id
_entity.type
_entity.pdbx_description
1 polymer ?
#
loop_
_entity_poly.entity_id
_entity_poly.type
_entity_poly.pdbx_seq_one_letter_code
_entity_poly.pdbx_strand_id
1 'polypeptide(L)' 'MESVRYQRTLGQQATYLVEYDTEGYRISRDGRLRRARPLGPACQAMGRRERQRAARRFAIDDIEKLIGMEE' A
#
# COMPACT_ATOMS: atom_id res chain seq x y z
N MET A 1 1.59 12.83 3.91
CA MET A 1 2.21 11.65 3.28
C MET A 1 3.00 10.88 4.32
N GLU A 2 2.55 9.66 4.63
CA GLU A 2 3.18 8.75 5.58
C GLU A 2 3.83 7.58 4.83
N SER A 3 4.90 7.01 5.38
CA SER A 3 5.58 5.87 4.78
C SER A 3 5.72 4.70 5.75
N VAL A 4 5.42 3.48 5.31
CA VAL A 4 5.66 2.26 6.10
C VAL A 4 6.48 1.24 5.30
N ARG A 5 7.43 0.60 5.99
CA ARG A 5 8.17 -0.54 5.45
C ARG A 5 7.44 -1.82 5.79
N TYR A 6 7.15 -2.63 4.79
CA TYR A 6 6.55 -3.94 4.95
C TYR A 6 7.56 -5.01 4.52
N GLN A 7 7.81 -5.99 5.39
CA GLN A 7 8.71 -7.11 5.13
C GLN A 7 7.95 -8.42 5.31
N ARG A 8 7.89 -9.22 4.25
CA ARG A 8 7.36 -10.59 4.33
C ARG A 8 8.49 -11.55 4.70
N THR A 9 8.20 -12.49 5.60
CA THR A 9 9.17 -13.49 6.10
C THR A 9 9.04 -14.86 5.41
N LEU A 10 7.98 -15.07 4.61
CA LEU A 10 7.74 -16.33 3.88
C LEU A 10 8.30 -16.25 2.45
N GLY A 11 9.24 -17.15 2.13
CA GLY A 11 9.78 -17.37 0.78
C GLY A 11 10.98 -16.48 0.43
N GLN A 12 10.81 -15.15 0.46
CA GLN A 12 11.88 -14.17 0.20
C GLN A 12 11.69 -12.92 1.06
N GLN A 13 12.78 -12.39 1.61
CA GLN A 13 12.77 -11.08 2.27
C GLN A 13 12.63 -9.98 1.22
N ALA A 14 11.40 -9.54 0.96
CA ALA A 14 11.12 -8.39 0.12
C ALA A 14 10.67 -7.22 1.01
N THR A 15 11.40 -6.10 0.93
CA THR A 15 11.03 -4.86 1.63
C THR A 15 10.27 -3.95 0.67
N TYR A 16 9.01 -3.68 1.01
CA TYR A 16 8.17 -2.73 0.30
C TYR A 16 8.12 -1.41 1.06
N LEU A 17 8.26 -0.31 0.34
CA LEU A 17 7.97 1.03 0.81
C LEU A 17 6.56 1.40 0.36
N VAL A 18 5.68 1.63 1.32
CA VAL A 18 4.34 2.14 1.05
C VAL A 18 4.31 3.60 1.42
N GLU A 19 3.95 4.46 0.48
CA GLU A 19 3.68 5.88 0.73
C GLU A 19 2.19 6.13 0.54
N TYR A 20 1.53 6.76 1.52
CA TYR A 20 0.08 6.96 1.46
C TYR A 20 -0.35 8.32 2.02
N ASP A 21 -1.50 8.77 1.52
CA ASP A 21 -2.20 9.96 1.97
C ASP A 21 -3.73 9.75 1.84
N THR A 22 -4.49 10.81 2.10
CA THR A 22 -5.94 10.90 2.01
C THR A 22 -6.49 10.77 0.59
N GLU A 23 -5.62 10.80 -0.42
CA GLU A 23 -5.96 10.66 -1.84
C GLU A 23 -5.64 9.27 -2.40
N GLY A 24 -4.79 8.48 -1.74
CA GLY A 24 -4.29 7.24 -2.33
C GLY A 24 -3.03 6.70 -1.67
N TYR A 25 -2.44 5.70 -2.35
CA TYR A 25 -1.19 5.08 -1.93
C TYR A 25 -0.33 4.67 -3.13
N ARG A 26 0.97 4.53 -2.85
CA ARG A 26 2.01 4.06 -3.76
C ARG A 26 2.82 2.99 -3.07
N ILE A 27 3.18 1.95 -3.80
CA ILE A 27 3.95 0.81 -3.34
C ILE A 27 5.19 0.74 -4.22
N SER A 28 6.35 0.87 -3.59
CA SER A 28 7.66 0.75 -4.21
C SER A 28 8.43 -0.41 -3.60
N ARG A 29 9.24 -1.09 -4.41
CA ARG A 29 10.15 -2.15 -3.98
C ARG A 29 11.51 -1.88 -4.61
N ASP A 30 12.57 -1.89 -3.81
CA ASP A 30 13.95 -1.68 -4.28
C ASP A 30 14.10 -0.39 -5.15
N GLY A 31 13.40 0.69 -4.75
CA GLY A 31 13.40 1.97 -5.48
C GLY A 31 12.53 1.99 -6.74
N ARG A 32 11.88 0.89 -7.11
CA ARG A 32 10.97 0.80 -8.27
C ARG A 32 9.51 0.84 -7.84
N LEU A 33 8.73 1.70 -8.47
CA LEU A 33 7.28 1.74 -8.29
C LEU A 33 6.65 0.45 -8.82
N ARG A 34 5.97 -0.31 -7.96
CA ARG A 34 5.25 -1.53 -8.33
C ARG A 34 3.78 -1.26 -8.59
N ARG A 35 3.16 -0.39 -7.79
CA ARG A 35 1.74 -0.07 -7.90
C ARG A 35 1.45 1.31 -7.32
N ALA A 36 0.50 2.02 -7.91
CA ALA A 36 -0.07 3.25 -7.36
C ALA A 36 -1.58 3.23 -7.61
N ARG A 37 -2.38 3.54 -6.58
CA ARG A 37 -3.83 3.60 -6.71
C ARG A 37 -4.39 4.78 -5.92
N PRO A 38 -5.32 5.55 -6.50
CA PRO A 38 -6.11 6.51 -5.74
C PRO A 38 -7.07 5.76 -4.81
N LEU A 39 -7.45 6.41 -3.72
CA LEU A 39 -8.56 5.96 -2.89
C LEU A 39 -9.86 6.12 -3.70
N GLY A 40 -10.65 5.04 -3.76
CA GLY A 40 -11.90 5.03 -4.50
C GLY A 40 -12.94 6.02 -3.93
N PRO A 41 -14.02 6.30 -4.69
CA PRO A 41 -15.07 7.25 -4.27
C PRO A 41 -15.70 6.89 -2.92
N ALA A 42 -15.74 5.61 -2.56
CA ALA A 42 -16.22 5.14 -1.25
C ALA A 42 -15.42 5.71 -0.05
N CYS A 43 -14.13 6.01 -0.23
CA CYS A 43 -13.32 6.63 0.81
C CYS A 43 -13.53 8.15 0.90
N GLN A 44 -14.14 8.80 -0.09
CA GLN A 44 -14.40 10.24 -0.04
C GLN A 44 -15.45 10.60 1.03
N ALA A 45 -16.34 9.68 1.39
CA ALA A 45 -17.27 9.88 2.50
C ALA A 45 -16.62 9.73 3.89
N MET A 46 -15.40 9.17 3.97
CA MET A 46 -14.71 8.94 5.24
C MET A 46 -13.99 10.19 5.75
N GLY A 47 -13.85 10.27 7.08
CA GLY A 47 -13.01 11.28 7.72
C GLY A 47 -11.53 11.11 7.37
N ARG A 48 -10.75 12.19 7.52
CA ARG A 48 -9.33 12.23 7.13
C ARG A 48 -8.49 11.08 7.71
N ARG A 49 -8.67 10.78 8.99
CA ARG A 49 -7.95 9.70 9.69
C ARG A 49 -8.36 8.31 9.21
N GLU A 50 -9.64 8.12 8.91
CA GLU A 50 -10.16 6.87 8.36
C GLU A 50 -9.63 6.63 6.95
N ARG A 51 -9.55 7.68 6.11
CA ARG A 51 -8.93 7.58 4.77
C ARG A 51 -7.47 7.14 4.84
N GLN A 52 -6.68 7.72 5.74
CA GLN A 52 -5.27 7.31 5.91
C GLN A 52 -5.16 5.85 6.35
N ARG A 53 -5.99 5.40 7.30
CA ARG A 53 -6.05 4.00 7.71
C ARG A 53 -6.47 3.08 6.56
N ALA A 54 -7.45 3.48 5.77
CA ALA A 54 -7.91 2.75 4.59
C ALA A 54 -6.81 2.65 3.54
N ALA A 55 -6.13 3.74 3.21
CA ALA A 55 -5.02 3.76 2.26
C ALA A 55 -3.90 2.80 2.68
N ARG A 56 -3.51 2.85 3.97
CA ARG A 56 -2.54 1.91 4.53
C ARG A 56 -3.00 0.46 4.40
N ARG A 57 -4.27 0.17 4.73
CA ARG A 57 -4.83 -1.20 4.70
C ARG A 57 -4.88 -1.73 3.27
N PHE A 58 -5.34 -0.93 2.31
CA PHE A 58 -5.40 -1.30 0.90
C PHE A 58 -4.02 -1.51 0.30
N ALA A 59 -3.04 -0.67 0.67
CA ALA A 59 -1.67 -0.86 0.22
C ALA A 59 -1.07 -2.20 0.69
N ILE A 60 -1.32 -2.59 1.95
CA ILE A 60 -0.85 -3.87 2.48
C ILE A 60 -1.55 -5.04 1.76
N ASP A 61 -2.87 -4.96 1.56
CA ASP A 61 -3.63 -5.97 0.82
C ASP A 61 -3.14 -6.13 -0.63
N ASP A 62 -2.81 -5.02 -1.29
CA ASP A 62 -2.20 -5.02 -2.62
C ASP A 62 -0.79 -5.61 -2.63
N ILE A 63 0.01 -5.39 -1.59
CA ILE A 63 1.32 -6.04 -1.45
C ILE A 63 1.14 -7.55 -1.37
N GLU A 64 0.22 -8.03 -0.53
CA GLU A 64 -0.05 -9.48 -0.41
C GLU A 64 -0.51 -10.08 -1.75
N LYS A 65 -1.33 -9.36 -2.52
CA LYS A 65 -1.75 -9.77 -3.87
C LYS A 65 -0.62 -9.72 -4.91
N LEU A 66 0.21 -8.69 -4.88
CA LEU A 66 1.38 -8.58 -5.76
C LEU A 66 2.32 -9.76 -5.55
N ILE A 67 2.49 -10.19 -4.30
CA ILE A 67 3.32 -11.33 -3.96
C ILE A 67 2.66 -12.65 -4.38
N GLY A 68 1.37 -12.83 -4.09
CA GLY A 68 0.64 -14.06 -4.44
C GLY A 68 0.38 -14.28 -5.93
N MET A 69 0.65 -13.29 -6.79
CA MET A 69 0.63 -13.42 -8.26
C MET A 69 2.02 -13.66 -8.88
N GLU A 70 3.10 -13.56 -8.09
CA GLU A 70 4.47 -13.84 -8.53
C GLU A 70 4.94 -15.27 -8.17
N GLU A 71 4.10 -16.08 -7.51
CA GLU A 71 4.32 -17.53 -7.24
C GLU A 71 3.64 -18.42 -8.30
#